data_AF-A0A2V5KEV1-F1
#
_entry.id   AF-A0A2V5KEV1-F1
#
_cell.length_a   1.000
_cell.length_b   1.000
_cell.length_c   1.000
_cell.angle_alpha   90.00
_cell.angle_beta   90.00
_cell.angle_gamma   90.00
#
_symmetry.space_group_name_H-M   'P 1'
#
loop_
_entity.id
_entity.type
_entity.pdbx_description
1 polymer ?
#
loop_
_entity_poly.entity_id
_entity_poly.type
_entity_poly.pdbx_seq_one_letter_code
_entity_poly.pdbx_strand_id
1 'polypeptide(L)'
;MKRNLSDYLVALFVIACSVVLLAALTFALSGYRLKKPTRTLQINYEDVTGIKVNSEVRYAGAPAGRVIAMRHLTAKEREDLPNKKDAVRITVSLDEAIPPLPADVTATLSSDTLLSPKFVVENANKLLDNLNVTVTGLKKDLGEFTPKLGPLADSLKLDADNLQNVITNLDSVAKGADTFLTTGNTFIESTDKQLQEQLKQLHVTLLNLKVLTTHAKVLVDELAQRPNRVIFGGKPPNLTPEGEILKSSKPLPGAKP
;
A
#
# COMPACT_ATOMS: atom_id res chain seq x y z
N MET A 1 -61.73 26.03 -24.79
CA MET A 1 -60.30 26.18 -24.43
C MET A 1 -59.50 25.27 -25.37
N LYS A 2 -58.92 25.79 -26.46
CA LYS A 2 -58.17 24.99 -27.43
C LYS A 2 -56.84 24.59 -26.77
N ARG A 3 -56.65 23.30 -26.51
CA ARG A 3 -55.37 22.77 -26.01
C ARG A 3 -54.35 22.94 -27.13
N ASN A 4 -53.35 23.80 -26.90
CA ASN A 4 -52.29 24.01 -27.87
C ASN A 4 -51.39 22.78 -27.84
N LEU A 5 -51.39 22.03 -28.94
CA LEU A 5 -50.56 20.84 -29.16
C LEU A 5 -49.07 21.13 -28.92
N SER A 6 -48.68 22.39 -29.12
CA SER A 6 -47.36 22.94 -28.82
C SER A 6 -46.98 22.83 -27.34
N ASP A 7 -47.90 23.13 -26.41
CA ASP A 7 -47.57 23.11 -24.97
C ASP A 7 -47.31 21.68 -24.46
N TYR A 8 -48.02 20.70 -25.02
CA TYR A 8 -47.77 19.28 -24.72
C TYR A 8 -46.43 18.80 -25.29
N LEU A 9 -46.07 19.25 -26.50
CA LEU A 9 -44.77 18.94 -27.10
C LEU A 9 -43.61 19.52 -26.28
N VAL A 10 -43.74 20.78 -25.82
CA VAL A 10 -42.74 21.41 -24.96
C VAL A 10 -42.62 20.67 -23.63
N ALA A 11 -43.73 20.34 -22.97
CA ALA A 11 -43.71 19.59 -21.72
C ALA A 11 -43.06 18.21 -21.86
N LEU A 12 -43.37 17.48 -22.95
CA LEU A 12 -42.77 16.17 -23.22
C LEU A 12 -41.26 16.27 -23.46
N PHE A 13 -40.80 17.33 -24.13
CA PHE A 13 -39.37 17.55 -24.37
C PHE A 13 -38.61 17.85 -23.08
N VAL A 14 -39.20 18.66 -22.19
CA VAL A 14 -38.61 18.96 -20.87
C VAL A 14 -38.52 17.70 -20.02
N ILE A 15 -39.58 16.90 -19.97
CA ILE A 15 -39.59 15.63 -19.23
C ILE A 15 -38.53 14.67 -19.79
N ALA A 16 -38.44 14.53 -21.12
CA ALA A 16 -37.42 13.70 -21.75
C ALA A 16 -36.01 14.19 -21.42
N CYS A 17 -35.75 15.49 -21.48
CA CYS A 17 -34.46 16.08 -21.13
C CYS A 17 -34.09 15.85 -19.66
N SER A 18 -35.05 16.02 -18.73
CA SER A 18 -34.83 15.73 -17.31
C SER A 18 -34.49 14.26 -17.05
N VAL A 19 -35.16 13.32 -17.74
CA VAL A 19 -34.86 11.88 -17.63
C VAL A 19 -33.47 11.57 -18.18
N VAL A 20 -33.08 12.16 -19.31
CA VAL A 20 -31.74 11.98 -19.90
C VAL A 20 -30.66 12.53 -18.97
N LEU A 21 -30.84 13.72 -18.40
CA LEU A 21 -29.88 14.30 -17.45
C LEU A 21 -29.78 13.48 -16.17
N LEU A 22 -30.90 12.98 -15.65
CA LEU A 22 -30.89 12.12 -14.47
C LEU A 22 -30.17 10.80 -14.76
N ALA A 23 -30.42 10.18 -15.91
CA ALA A 23 -29.70 8.98 -16.33
C ALA A 23 -28.18 9.22 -16.48
N ALA A 24 -27.79 10.33 -17.11
CA ALA A 24 -26.38 10.72 -17.26
C ALA A 24 -25.70 10.97 -15.90
N LEU A 25 -26.38 11.66 -14.98
CA LEU A 25 -25.87 11.92 -13.63
C LEU A 25 -25.73 10.62 -12.83
N THR A 26 -26.72 9.73 -12.92
CA THR A 26 -26.68 8.42 -12.25
C THR A 26 -25.51 7.58 -12.78
N PHE A 27 -25.30 7.60 -14.10
CA PHE A 27 -24.19 6.92 -14.74
C PHE A 27 -22.83 7.49 -14.28
N ALA A 28 -22.69 8.82 -14.25
CA ALA A 28 -21.47 9.50 -13.79
C ALA A 28 -21.15 9.23 -12.31
N LEU A 29 -22.16 9.20 -11.44
CA LEU A 29 -22.00 8.97 -10.01
C LEU A 29 -21.76 7.49 -9.65
N SER A 30 -22.33 6.55 -10.42
CA SER A 30 -22.22 5.12 -10.09
C SER A 30 -20.82 4.54 -10.31
N GLY A 31 -19.93 5.26 -11.00
CA GLY A 31 -18.58 4.78 -11.31
C GLY A 31 -18.57 3.51 -12.17
N TYR A 32 -19.65 3.25 -12.91
CA TYR A 32 -19.83 2.04 -13.70
C TYR A 32 -18.84 2.02 -14.88
N ARG A 33 -17.81 1.20 -14.76
CA ARG A 33 -16.86 0.93 -15.86
C ARG A 33 -17.48 -0.13 -16.76
N LEU A 34 -17.98 0.25 -17.94
CA LEU A 34 -18.46 -0.71 -18.96
C LEU A 34 -17.34 -1.61 -19.53
N LYS A 35 -16.07 -1.28 -19.28
CA LYS A 35 -14.94 -2.06 -19.77
C LYS A 35 -14.78 -3.31 -18.91
N LYS A 36 -15.03 -4.48 -19.50
CA LYS A 36 -14.79 -5.77 -18.82
C LYS A 36 -13.32 -5.85 -18.41
N PRO A 37 -13.01 -6.41 -17.22
CA PRO A 37 -11.63 -6.57 -16.78
C PRO A 37 -10.88 -7.47 -17.76
N THR A 38 -9.85 -6.93 -18.41
CA THR A 38 -9.11 -7.61 -19.49
C THR A 38 -8.26 -8.76 -18.95
N ARG A 39 -7.79 -8.69 -17.70
CA ARG A 39 -7.00 -9.75 -17.06
C ARG A 39 -7.42 -9.95 -15.62
N THR A 40 -7.62 -11.21 -15.24
CA THR A 40 -7.94 -11.60 -13.86
C THR A 40 -6.92 -12.59 -13.33
N LEU A 41 -6.47 -12.36 -12.10
CA LEU A 41 -5.53 -13.22 -11.38
C LEU A 41 -6.26 -13.85 -10.19
N GLN A 42 -6.03 -15.14 -9.95
CA GLN A 42 -6.57 -15.86 -8.81
C GLN A 42 -5.44 -16.15 -7.83
N ILE A 43 -5.59 -15.68 -6.61
CA ILE A 43 -4.58 -15.81 -5.56
C ILE A 43 -5.25 -16.47 -4.35
N ASN A 44 -4.60 -17.50 -3.80
CA ASN A 44 -5.08 -18.19 -2.62
C ASN A 44 -4.36 -17.64 -1.38
N TYR A 45 -5.11 -17.51 -0.29
CA TYR A 45 -4.64 -16.98 0.99
C TYR A 45 -5.15 -17.83 2.16
N GLU A 46 -4.36 -17.93 3.21
CA GLU A 46 -4.76 -18.49 4.51
C GLU A 46 -5.81 -17.59 5.19
N ASP A 47 -5.57 -16.28 5.22
CA ASP A 47 -6.48 -15.28 5.78
C ASP A 47 -6.53 -14.01 4.93
N VAL A 48 -7.72 -13.44 4.79
CA VAL A 48 -8.02 -12.23 4.00
C VAL A 48 -8.75 -11.16 4.83
N THR A 49 -8.64 -11.24 6.16
CA THR A 49 -9.28 -10.30 7.07
C THR A 49 -8.98 -8.85 6.67
N GLY A 50 -10.05 -8.05 6.53
CA GLY A 50 -9.98 -6.64 6.15
C GLY A 50 -10.06 -6.37 4.63
N ILE A 51 -10.09 -7.39 3.78
CA ILE A 51 -10.29 -7.25 2.33
C ILE A 51 -11.77 -7.30 1.98
N LYS A 52 -12.20 -6.45 1.05
CA LYS A 52 -13.57 -6.41 0.52
C LYS A 52 -13.55 -6.49 -1.00
N VAL A 53 -14.68 -6.87 -1.57
CA VAL A 53 -14.90 -6.69 -3.01
C VAL A 53 -14.74 -5.20 -3.32
N ASN A 54 -14.04 -4.88 -4.40
CA ASN A 54 -13.59 -3.55 -4.82
C ASN A 54 -12.42 -2.94 -4.02
N SER A 55 -11.77 -3.68 -3.12
CA SER A 55 -10.47 -3.26 -2.55
C SER A 55 -9.45 -3.02 -3.66
N GLU A 56 -8.62 -1.98 -3.52
CA GLU A 56 -7.55 -1.64 -4.46
C GLU A 56 -6.46 -2.71 -4.45
N VAL A 57 -5.87 -2.95 -5.62
CA VAL A 57 -4.71 -3.80 -5.81
C VAL A 57 -3.59 -2.91 -6.29
N ARG A 58 -2.41 -3.04 -5.72
CA ARG A 58 -1.25 -2.21 -6.03
C ARG A 58 -0.10 -3.05 -6.51
N TYR A 59 0.56 -2.57 -7.55
CA TYR A 59 1.77 -3.15 -8.11
C TYR A 59 2.88 -2.10 -8.01
N ALA A 60 3.98 -2.43 -7.34
CA ALA A 60 5.09 -1.49 -7.09
C ALA A 60 4.65 -0.13 -6.49
N GLY A 61 3.62 -0.14 -5.63
CA GLY A 61 3.08 1.06 -4.98
C GLY A 61 2.11 1.90 -5.85
N ALA A 62 1.93 1.55 -7.12
CA ALA A 62 0.95 2.19 -8.00
C ALA A 62 -0.37 1.39 -8.04
N PRO A 63 -1.53 2.05 -8.21
CA PRO A 63 -2.81 1.38 -8.42
C PRO A 63 -2.73 0.51 -9.68
N ALA A 64 -3.01 -0.78 -9.53
CA ALA A 64 -2.87 -1.78 -10.58
C ALA A 64 -4.18 -2.50 -10.90
N GLY A 65 -5.17 -2.39 -10.01
CA GLY A 65 -6.42 -3.10 -10.20
C GLY A 65 -7.30 -3.10 -8.96
N ARG A 66 -8.22 -4.08 -8.92
CA ARG A 66 -9.20 -4.25 -7.84
C ARG A 66 -9.55 -5.71 -7.59
N VAL A 67 -10.00 -6.01 -6.38
CA VAL A 67 -10.62 -7.29 -6.04
C VAL A 67 -12.03 -7.36 -6.64
N ILE A 68 -12.29 -8.36 -7.48
CA ILE A 68 -13.60 -8.54 -8.14
C ILE A 68 -14.43 -9.66 -7.52
N ALA A 69 -13.79 -10.67 -6.94
CA ALA A 69 -14.48 -11.76 -6.28
C ALA A 69 -13.63 -12.35 -5.15
N MET A 70 -14.30 -12.89 -4.14
CA MET A 70 -13.69 -13.64 -3.06
C MET A 70 -14.58 -14.84 -2.76
N ARG A 71 -13.97 -16.01 -2.57
CA ARG A 71 -14.68 -17.22 -2.17
C ARG A 71 -13.86 -18.07 -1.24
N HIS A 72 -14.51 -18.76 -0.31
CA HIS A 72 -13.86 -19.79 0.48
C HIS A 72 -13.58 -21.03 -0.39
N LEU A 73 -12.41 -21.63 -0.21
CA LEU A 73 -12.04 -22.90 -0.82
C LEU A 73 -12.72 -24.04 -0.06
N THR A 74 -13.19 -25.04 -0.79
CA THR A 74 -13.75 -26.27 -0.21
C THR A 74 -12.64 -27.21 0.25
N ALA A 75 -12.95 -28.17 1.14
CA ALA A 75 -11.94 -29.09 1.68
C ALA A 75 -11.17 -29.86 0.58
N LYS A 76 -11.86 -30.31 -0.46
CA LYS A 76 -11.24 -30.99 -1.62
C LYS A 76 -10.26 -30.09 -2.37
N GLU A 77 -10.65 -28.84 -2.61
CA GLU A 77 -9.78 -27.87 -3.29
C GLU A 77 -8.54 -27.49 -2.46
N ARG A 78 -8.59 -27.64 -1.13
CA ARG A 78 -7.42 -27.39 -0.26
C ARG A 78 -6.43 -28.55 -0.26
N GLU A 79 -6.89 -29.77 -0.52
CA GLU A 79 -6.03 -30.96 -0.62
C GLU A 79 -5.17 -30.95 -1.87
N ASP A 80 -5.69 -30.37 -2.96
CA ASP A 80 -5.01 -30.22 -4.24
C ASP A 80 -4.01 -29.04 -4.30
N LEU A 81 -3.96 -28.20 -3.24
CA LEU A 81 -3.10 -27.03 -3.20
C LEU A 81 -1.71 -27.33 -2.61
N PRO A 82 -0.65 -26.62 -3.07
CA PRO A 82 0.68 -26.72 -2.48
C PRO A 82 0.69 -26.33 -1.00
N ASN A 83 -0.13 -25.33 -0.63
CA ASN A 83 -0.32 -24.89 0.74
C ASN A 83 -1.71 -25.28 1.26
N LYS A 84 -1.75 -26.29 2.13
CA LYS A 84 -3.00 -26.81 2.72
C LYS A 84 -3.69 -25.84 3.67
N LYS A 85 -3.02 -24.77 4.08
CA LYS A 85 -3.58 -23.74 4.96
C LYS A 85 -4.42 -22.71 4.21
N ASP A 86 -4.33 -22.66 2.88
CA ASP A 86 -5.08 -21.70 2.09
C ASP A 86 -6.59 -21.97 2.23
N ALA A 87 -7.33 -20.98 2.70
CA ALA A 87 -8.76 -21.11 2.99
C ALA A 87 -9.62 -20.27 2.04
N VAL A 88 -9.05 -19.23 1.42
CA VAL A 88 -9.79 -18.26 0.61
C VAL A 88 -9.08 -18.03 -0.71
N ARG A 89 -9.86 -17.97 -1.80
CA ARG A 89 -9.41 -17.55 -3.12
C ARG A 89 -9.94 -16.16 -3.42
N ILE A 90 -9.03 -15.24 -3.71
CA ILE A 90 -9.33 -13.89 -4.19
C ILE A 90 -9.11 -13.87 -5.71
N THR A 91 -10.07 -13.31 -6.43
CA THR A 91 -9.90 -12.96 -7.84
C THR A 91 -9.72 -11.45 -7.94
N VAL A 92 -8.59 -11.03 -8.50
CA VAL A 92 -8.24 -9.63 -8.76
C VAL A 92 -8.32 -9.35 -10.26
N SER A 93 -8.84 -8.19 -10.65
CA SER A 93 -8.73 -7.66 -12.00
C SER A 93 -7.56 -6.71 -12.09
N LEU A 94 -6.71 -6.87 -13.10
CA LEU A 94 -5.60 -5.98 -13.39
C LEU A 94 -5.91 -5.08 -14.59
N ASP A 95 -5.40 -3.86 -14.53
CA ASP A 95 -5.47 -2.91 -15.63
C ASP A 95 -4.54 -3.28 -16.79
N GLU A 96 -4.92 -2.96 -18.03
CA GLU A 96 -4.13 -3.23 -19.25
C GLU A 96 -2.78 -2.52 -19.27
N ALA A 97 -2.64 -1.43 -18.50
CA ALA A 97 -1.39 -0.69 -18.37
C ALA A 97 -0.32 -1.46 -17.59
N ILE A 98 -0.70 -2.51 -16.86
CA ILE A 98 0.22 -3.33 -16.08
C ILE A 98 0.86 -4.37 -17.00
N PRO A 99 2.20 -4.46 -17.03
CA PRO A 99 2.90 -5.46 -17.84
C PRO A 99 2.51 -6.87 -17.40
N PRO A 100 2.62 -7.87 -18.29
CA PRO A 100 2.35 -9.26 -17.91
C PRO A 100 3.25 -9.68 -16.75
N LEU A 101 2.61 -10.16 -15.69
CA LEU A 101 3.28 -10.57 -14.47
C LEU A 101 3.89 -11.96 -14.66
N PRO A 102 5.17 -12.15 -14.29
CA PRO A 102 5.79 -13.47 -14.28
C PRO A 102 5.17 -14.37 -13.19
N ALA A 103 5.38 -15.69 -13.30
CA ALA A 103 4.76 -16.69 -12.42
C ALA A 103 5.34 -16.72 -10.99
N ASP A 104 6.40 -15.97 -10.74
CA ASP A 104 7.14 -15.83 -9.47
C ASP A 104 6.67 -14.63 -8.62
N VAL A 105 5.66 -13.88 -9.08
CA VAL A 105 5.15 -12.71 -8.36
C VAL A 105 4.48 -13.13 -7.06
N THR A 106 4.93 -12.52 -5.96
CA THR A 106 4.36 -12.75 -4.63
C THR A 106 3.39 -11.63 -4.27
N ALA A 107 2.14 -12.00 -4.02
CA ALA A 107 1.08 -11.09 -3.64
C ALA A 107 0.88 -11.08 -2.12
N THR A 108 1.19 -9.97 -1.46
CA THR A 108 1.08 -9.81 0.00
C THR A 108 -0.10 -8.93 0.37
N LEU A 109 -0.74 -9.19 1.49
CA LEU A 109 -1.80 -8.34 2.02
C LEU A 109 -1.18 -7.29 2.96
N SER A 110 -1.24 -6.01 2.59
CA SER A 110 -0.68 -4.90 3.39
C SER A 110 -1.72 -3.81 3.66
N SER A 111 -1.65 -3.16 4.81
CA SER A 111 -2.50 -2.01 5.14
C SER A 111 -1.68 -0.72 5.07
N ASP A 112 -2.16 0.29 4.34
CA ASP A 112 -1.44 1.57 4.18
C ASP A 112 -1.35 2.38 5.50
N THR A 113 -2.26 2.15 6.46
CA THR A 113 -2.23 2.73 7.82
C THR A 113 -2.95 1.80 8.82
N LEU A 114 -2.83 2.07 10.14
CA LEU A 114 -3.52 1.33 11.21
C LEU A 114 -5.06 1.28 11.07
N LEU A 115 -5.65 2.17 10.24
CA LEU A 115 -7.10 2.27 10.04
C LEU A 115 -7.53 2.13 8.56
N SER A 116 -6.59 1.95 7.63
CA SER A 116 -6.90 1.85 6.20
C SER A 116 -7.34 0.44 5.79
N PRO A 117 -8.21 0.31 4.78
CA PRO A 117 -8.50 -0.98 4.16
C PRO A 117 -7.21 -1.60 3.61
N LYS A 118 -7.11 -2.92 3.75
CA LYS A 118 -5.95 -3.71 3.34
C LYS A 118 -5.97 -3.88 1.81
N PHE A 119 -4.81 -3.88 1.16
CA PHE A 119 -4.62 -4.00 -0.28
C PHE A 119 -3.64 -5.13 -0.60
N VAL A 120 -3.75 -5.67 -1.81
CA VAL A 120 -2.81 -6.68 -2.31
C VAL A 120 -1.62 -5.94 -2.93
N VAL A 121 -0.43 -6.15 -2.36
CA VAL A 121 0.87 -5.67 -2.84
C VAL A 121 1.56 -6.81 -3.54
N GLU A 122 1.65 -6.74 -4.86
CA GLU A 122 2.56 -7.58 -5.61
C GLU A 122 3.96 -6.96 -5.57
N ASN A 123 4.85 -7.59 -4.79
CA ASN A 123 6.25 -7.22 -4.76
C ASN A 123 6.98 -8.10 -5.78
N ALA A 124 7.53 -7.47 -6.82
CA ALA A 124 8.44 -8.14 -7.75
C ALA A 124 9.71 -8.50 -6.97
N ASN A 125 9.90 -9.78 -6.68
CA ASN A 125 10.98 -10.37 -5.87
C ASN A 125 12.37 -10.34 -6.55
N LYS A 126 12.71 -9.23 -7.22
CA LYS A 126 14.05 -9.05 -7.83
C LYS A 126 15.19 -9.12 -6.80
N LEU A 127 14.93 -8.93 -5.51
CA LEU A 127 15.95 -9.05 -4.45
C LEU A 127 16.17 -10.50 -3.99
N LEU A 128 15.12 -11.32 -3.92
CA LEU A 128 15.22 -12.71 -3.47
C LEU A 128 15.77 -13.62 -4.58
N ASP A 129 15.44 -13.36 -5.85
CA ASP A 129 16.00 -14.11 -6.97
C ASP A 129 17.49 -13.82 -7.16
N ASN A 130 17.91 -12.56 -6.99
CA ASN A 130 19.34 -12.23 -7.02
C ASN A 130 20.08 -12.85 -5.85
N LEU A 131 19.53 -12.84 -4.63
CA LEU A 131 20.12 -13.53 -3.49
C LEU A 131 20.21 -15.04 -3.70
N ASN A 132 19.17 -15.68 -4.24
CA ASN A 132 19.16 -17.12 -4.45
C ASN A 132 20.07 -17.54 -5.61
N VAL A 133 20.12 -16.76 -6.70
CA VAL A 133 21.06 -16.97 -7.81
C VAL A 133 22.50 -16.72 -7.37
N THR A 134 22.77 -15.67 -6.58
CA THR A 134 24.11 -15.40 -6.04
C THR A 134 24.53 -16.45 -5.01
N VAL A 135 23.66 -16.91 -4.11
CA VAL A 135 23.97 -17.97 -3.13
C VAL A 135 24.14 -19.33 -3.83
N THR A 136 23.33 -19.63 -4.85
CA THR A 136 23.46 -20.87 -5.63
C THR A 136 24.70 -20.83 -6.52
N GLY A 137 25.04 -19.67 -7.09
CA GLY A 137 26.30 -19.43 -7.81
C GLY A 137 27.51 -19.59 -6.91
N LEU A 138 27.52 -18.95 -5.74
CA LEU A 138 28.59 -19.07 -4.74
C LEU A 138 28.72 -20.52 -4.23
N LYS A 139 27.62 -21.25 -4.05
CA LYS A 139 27.63 -22.66 -3.63
C LYS A 139 28.14 -23.59 -4.74
N LYS A 140 27.81 -23.30 -6.00
CA LYS A 140 28.33 -24.01 -7.17
C LYS A 140 29.83 -23.74 -7.33
N ASP A 141 30.26 -22.50 -7.20
CA ASP A 141 31.66 -22.10 -7.31
C ASP A 141 32.50 -22.67 -6.16
N LEU A 142 31.98 -22.69 -4.91
CA LEU A 142 32.63 -23.40 -3.79
C LEU A 142 32.69 -24.91 -4.02
N GLY A 143 31.62 -25.50 -4.57
CA GLY A 143 31.56 -26.92 -4.92
C GLY A 143 32.58 -27.32 -5.99
N GLU A 144 32.88 -26.43 -6.94
CA GLU A 144 33.92 -26.61 -7.96
C GLU A 144 35.33 -26.29 -7.45
N PHE A 145 35.46 -25.48 -6.38
CA PHE A 145 36.74 -25.20 -5.71
C PHE A 145 37.19 -26.36 -4.81
N THR A 146 36.26 -27.02 -4.13
CA THR A 146 36.56 -28.06 -3.13
C THR A 146 37.39 -29.24 -3.67
N PRO A 147 37.09 -29.84 -4.84
CA PRO A 147 37.92 -30.90 -5.41
C PRO A 147 39.22 -30.39 -6.06
N LYS A 148 39.34 -29.08 -6.34
CA LYS A 148 40.59 -28.48 -6.83
C LYS A 148 41.58 -28.16 -5.70
N LEU A 149 41.10 -28.07 -4.45
CA LEU A 149 41.96 -27.93 -3.27
C LEU A 149 42.80 -29.18 -2.97
N GLY A 150 42.34 -30.36 -3.38
CA GLY A 150 43.09 -31.62 -3.25
C GLY A 150 44.41 -31.60 -4.03
N PRO A 151 44.38 -31.33 -5.34
CA PRO A 151 45.59 -31.14 -6.14
C PRO A 151 46.40 -29.88 -5.77
N LEU A 152 45.74 -28.81 -5.29
CA LEU A 152 46.43 -27.57 -4.85
C LEU A 152 47.29 -27.78 -3.61
N ALA A 153 46.90 -28.66 -2.68
CA ALA A 153 47.74 -29.00 -1.52
C ALA A 153 49.07 -29.66 -1.93
N ASP A 154 49.05 -30.43 -3.03
CA ASP A 154 50.23 -31.06 -3.59
C ASP A 154 51.02 -30.13 -4.54
N SER A 155 50.35 -29.17 -5.20
CA SER A 155 50.97 -28.22 -6.13
C SER A 155 51.40 -26.88 -5.52
N LEU A 156 51.12 -26.63 -4.24
CA LEU A 156 51.58 -25.46 -3.46
C LEU A 156 53.11 -25.36 -3.35
N LYS A 157 53.86 -26.33 -3.87
CA LYS A 157 55.31 -26.27 -4.01
C LYS A 157 55.82 -25.65 -5.33
N LEU A 158 54.98 -25.29 -6.31
CA LEU A 158 55.56 -24.82 -7.60
C LEU A 158 54.78 -23.81 -8.46
N ASP A 159 53.71 -23.15 -8.03
CA ASP A 159 52.94 -22.32 -9.00
C ASP A 159 52.59 -20.91 -8.51
N ALA A 160 53.36 -19.92 -8.96
CA ALA A 160 53.19 -18.49 -8.66
C ALA A 160 52.10 -17.83 -9.53
N ASP A 161 51.90 -18.30 -10.77
CA ASP A 161 50.97 -17.69 -11.72
C ASP A 161 49.49 -17.97 -11.36
N ASN A 162 49.22 -19.12 -10.75
CA ASN A 162 47.88 -19.45 -10.25
C ASN A 162 47.52 -18.72 -8.95
N LEU A 163 48.52 -18.30 -8.16
CA LEU A 163 48.33 -17.45 -6.97
C LEU A 163 47.93 -16.02 -7.37
N GLN A 164 48.46 -15.49 -8.47
CA GLN A 164 48.11 -14.17 -8.98
C GLN A 164 46.62 -14.07 -9.34
N ASN A 165 46.06 -15.10 -9.98
CA ASN A 165 44.65 -15.14 -10.35
C ASN A 165 43.72 -15.24 -9.12
N VAL A 166 44.12 -15.99 -8.10
CA VAL A 166 43.39 -16.07 -6.83
C VAL A 166 43.40 -14.72 -6.11
N ILE A 167 44.55 -14.03 -6.07
CA ILE A 167 44.67 -12.69 -5.49
C ILE A 167 43.80 -11.66 -6.24
N THR A 168 43.75 -11.73 -7.58
CA THR A 168 42.96 -10.81 -8.40
C THR A 168 41.45 -11.03 -8.23
N ASN A 169 41.03 -12.29 -8.06
CA ASN A 169 39.65 -12.65 -7.77
C ASN A 169 39.24 -12.25 -6.35
N LEU A 170 40.14 -12.39 -5.37
CA LEU A 170 39.94 -11.91 -4.00
C LEU A 170 39.82 -10.39 -3.93
N ASP A 171 40.61 -9.63 -4.70
CA ASP A 171 40.50 -8.17 -4.80
C ASP A 171 39.15 -7.73 -5.41
N SER A 172 38.64 -8.48 -6.38
CA SER A 172 37.32 -8.23 -6.98
C SER A 172 36.18 -8.53 -6.01
N VAL A 173 36.29 -9.59 -5.22
CA VAL A 173 35.33 -9.93 -4.14
C VAL A 173 35.37 -8.90 -3.02
N ALA A 174 36.56 -8.42 -2.63
CA ALA A 174 36.72 -7.37 -1.64
C ALA A 174 36.06 -6.05 -2.11
N LYS A 175 36.27 -5.65 -3.36
CA LYS A 175 35.59 -4.47 -3.95
C LYS A 175 34.07 -4.63 -4.03
N GLY A 176 33.60 -5.84 -4.33
CA GLY A 176 32.16 -6.18 -4.31
C GLY A 176 31.56 -6.05 -2.91
N ALA A 177 32.29 -6.50 -1.88
CA ALA A 177 31.90 -6.36 -0.48
C ALA A 177 31.87 -4.89 -0.03
N ASP A 178 32.88 -4.09 -0.39
CA ASP A 178 32.91 -2.65 -0.06
C ASP A 178 31.74 -1.89 -0.71
N THR A 179 31.38 -2.25 -1.94
CA THR A 179 30.23 -1.65 -2.64
C THR A 179 28.91 -2.02 -1.96
N PHE A 180 28.78 -3.27 -1.51
CA PHE A 180 27.62 -3.75 -0.76
C PHE A 180 27.50 -3.07 0.62
N LEU A 181 28.60 -2.96 1.35
CA LEU A 181 28.64 -2.30 2.66
C LEU A 181 28.31 -0.80 2.53
N THR A 182 28.79 -0.15 1.48
CA THR A 182 28.48 1.26 1.19
C THR A 182 27.00 1.45 0.84
N THR A 183 26.45 0.57 0.01
CA THR A 183 25.02 0.58 -0.36
C THR A 183 24.13 0.30 0.85
N GLY A 184 24.53 -0.63 1.72
CA GLY A 184 23.88 -0.93 2.99
C GLY A 184 23.86 0.28 3.92
N ASN A 185 24.98 0.98 4.08
CA ASN A 185 25.05 2.21 4.88
C ASN A 185 24.13 3.31 4.32
N THR A 186 24.06 3.45 2.99
CA THR A 186 23.22 4.47 2.34
C THR A 186 21.72 4.16 2.49
N PHE A 187 21.35 2.88 2.47
CA PHE A 187 19.99 2.42 2.72
C PHE A 187 19.57 2.62 4.19
N ILE A 188 20.47 2.33 5.14
CA ILE A 188 20.23 2.55 6.57
C ILE A 188 20.08 4.04 6.88
N GLU A 189 20.95 4.90 6.32
CA GLU A 189 20.87 6.35 6.51
C GLU A 189 19.60 6.96 5.90
N SER A 190 19.15 6.48 4.74
CA SER A 190 17.91 6.96 4.12
C SER A 190 16.66 6.49 4.87
N THR A 191 16.67 5.26 5.40
CA THR A 191 15.59 4.72 6.23
C THR A 191 15.45 5.49 7.55
N ASP A 192 16.56 5.80 8.22
CA ASP A 192 16.54 6.59 9.46
C ASP A 192 16.01 8.01 9.23
N LYS A 193 16.45 8.68 8.15
CA LYS A 193 15.94 10.01 7.77
C LYS A 193 14.44 9.99 7.48
N GLN A 194 13.95 8.98 6.75
CA GLN A 194 12.53 8.87 6.42
C GLN A 194 11.67 8.57 7.65
N LEU A 195 12.13 7.69 8.54
CA LEU A 195 11.45 7.40 9.81
C LEU A 195 11.41 8.64 10.73
N GLN A 196 12.51 9.39 10.84
CA GLN A 196 12.53 10.64 11.62
C GLN A 196 11.54 11.67 11.07
N GLU A 197 11.46 11.81 9.74
CA GLU A 197 10.53 12.75 9.11
C GLU A 197 9.07 12.33 9.32
N GLN A 198 8.77 11.04 9.22
CA GLN A 198 7.44 10.51 9.51
C GLN A 198 7.04 10.71 10.99
N LEU A 199 7.98 10.53 11.93
CA LEU A 199 7.72 10.79 13.35
C LEU A 199 7.47 12.29 13.63
N LYS A 200 8.18 13.19 12.95
CA LYS A 200 7.92 14.65 13.04
C LYS A 200 6.53 14.99 12.50
N GLN A 201 6.16 14.46 11.35
CA GLN A 201 4.83 14.69 10.75
C GLN A 201 3.71 14.12 11.63
N LEU A 202 3.90 12.94 12.19
CA LEU A 202 2.96 12.33 13.13
C LEU A 202 2.81 13.19 14.39
N HIS A 203 3.92 13.70 14.93
CA HIS A 203 3.90 14.59 16.09
C HIS A 203 3.09 15.87 15.81
N VAL A 204 3.31 16.53 14.67
CA VAL A 204 2.52 17.71 14.26
C VAL A 204 1.03 17.36 14.09
N THR A 205 0.72 16.22 13.49
CA THR A 205 -0.66 15.77 13.30
C THR A 205 -1.36 15.51 14.64
N LEU A 206 -0.66 14.91 15.61
CA LEU A 206 -1.18 14.69 16.96
C LEU A 206 -1.40 16.01 17.72
N LEU A 207 -0.50 16.98 17.55
CA LEU A 207 -0.66 18.32 18.12
C LEU A 207 -1.89 19.05 17.55
N ASN A 208 -2.09 19.00 16.23
CA ASN A 208 -3.27 19.58 15.58
C ASN A 208 -4.56 18.87 16.02
N LEU A 209 -4.53 17.54 16.16
CA LEU A 209 -5.67 16.77 16.65
C LEU A 209 -6.00 17.12 18.10
N LYS A 210 -4.99 17.37 18.93
CA LYS A 210 -5.18 17.84 20.32
C LYS A 210 -5.87 19.20 20.38
N VAL A 211 -5.49 20.15 19.52
CA VAL A 211 -6.16 21.46 19.40
C VAL A 211 -7.60 21.29 18.93
N LEU A 212 -7.80 20.52 17.85
CA LEU A 212 -9.13 20.27 17.27
C LEU A 212 -10.08 19.61 18.28
N THR A 213 -9.63 18.57 18.97
CA THR A 213 -10.43 17.86 19.99
C THR A 213 -10.76 18.75 21.18
N THR A 214 -9.84 19.66 21.56
CA THR A 214 -10.07 20.64 22.62
C THR A 214 -11.17 21.64 22.23
N HIS A 215 -11.16 22.15 21.00
CA HIS A 215 -12.21 23.07 20.51
C HIS A 215 -13.53 22.36 20.20
N ALA A 216 -13.49 21.13 19.68
CA ALA A 216 -14.68 20.32 19.45
C ALA A 216 -15.43 20.04 20.77
N LYS A 217 -14.70 19.82 21.88
CA LYS A 217 -15.31 19.68 23.20
C LYS A 217 -16.09 20.93 23.62
N VAL A 218 -15.55 22.13 23.38
CA VAL A 218 -16.27 23.39 23.64
C VAL A 218 -17.54 23.50 22.82
N LEU A 219 -17.47 23.14 21.53
CA LEU A 219 -18.64 23.18 20.65
C LEU A 219 -19.74 22.24 21.15
N VAL A 220 -19.37 21.02 21.55
CA VAL A 220 -20.31 20.03 22.11
C VAL A 220 -20.89 20.51 23.44
N ASP A 221 -20.08 21.09 24.32
CA ASP A 221 -20.54 21.64 25.60
C ASP A 221 -21.51 22.83 25.39
N GLU A 222 -21.26 23.68 24.39
CA GLU A 222 -22.15 24.79 24.01
C GLU A 222 -23.46 24.31 23.38
N LEU A 223 -23.42 23.28 22.53
CA LEU A 223 -24.61 22.63 21.98
C LEU A 223 -25.47 22.02 23.09
N ALA A 224 -24.84 21.37 24.07
CA ALA A 224 -25.52 20.72 25.19
C ALA A 224 -26.16 21.73 26.15
N GLN A 225 -25.49 22.85 26.44
CA GLN A 225 -26.00 23.85 27.37
C GLN A 225 -26.95 24.86 26.72
N ARG A 226 -26.70 25.25 25.46
CA ARG A 226 -27.40 26.36 24.78
C ARG A 226 -27.56 26.09 23.27
N PRO A 227 -28.43 25.15 22.86
CA PRO A 227 -28.59 24.77 21.45
C PRO A 227 -29.02 25.94 20.55
N ASN A 228 -29.85 26.85 21.08
CA ASN A 228 -30.32 28.03 20.33
C ASN A 228 -29.17 28.99 19.93
N ARG A 229 -28.03 28.98 20.63
CA ARG A 229 -26.90 29.88 20.36
C ARG A 229 -26.19 29.54 19.05
N VAL A 230 -26.18 28.26 18.66
CA VAL A 230 -25.56 27.79 17.42
C VAL A 230 -26.36 28.22 16.20
N ILE A 231 -27.69 28.33 16.34
CA ILE A 231 -28.61 28.66 15.25
C ILE A 231 -28.85 30.17 15.15
N PHE A 232 -29.01 30.86 16.28
CA PHE A 232 -29.42 32.27 16.31
C PHE A 232 -28.28 33.25 16.55
N GLY A 233 -27.05 32.76 16.74
CA GLY A 233 -25.86 33.57 16.96
C GLY A 233 -25.82 34.19 18.35
N GLY A 234 -24.69 34.04 19.03
CA GLY A 234 -24.39 34.71 20.30
C GLY A 234 -22.91 35.01 20.42
N LYS A 235 -22.51 35.83 21.41
CA LYS A 235 -21.10 36.17 21.63
C LYS A 235 -20.25 34.90 21.78
N PRO A 236 -19.15 34.69 21.03
CA PRO A 236 -18.37 33.45 21.08
C PRO A 236 -17.69 33.27 22.44
N PRO A 237 -17.49 32.02 22.90
CA PRO A 237 -16.78 31.75 24.15
C PRO A 237 -15.30 32.10 23.99
N ASN A 238 -14.66 32.53 25.08
CA ASN A 238 -13.22 32.80 25.06
C ASN A 238 -12.46 31.47 25.06
N LEU A 239 -11.88 31.11 23.91
CA LEU A 239 -11.20 29.84 23.73
C LEU A 239 -9.81 29.87 24.35
N THR A 240 -9.37 28.73 24.87
CA THR A 240 -7.98 28.57 25.31
C THR A 240 -7.04 28.73 24.10
N PRO A 241 -6.02 29.61 24.17
CA PRO A 241 -5.11 29.82 23.06
C PRO A 241 -4.36 28.54 22.66
N GLU A 242 -4.19 28.32 21.36
CA GLU A 242 -3.54 27.13 20.81
C GLU A 242 -2.14 26.91 21.41
N GLY A 243 -1.36 27.98 21.57
CA GLY A 243 -0.02 27.91 22.16
C GLY A 243 0.00 27.36 23.59
N GLU A 244 -1.07 27.52 24.37
CA GLU A 244 -1.21 26.95 25.71
C GLU A 244 -1.62 25.47 25.65
N ILE A 245 -2.50 25.11 24.71
CA ILE A 245 -2.93 23.71 24.47
C ILE A 245 -1.74 22.86 24.01
N LEU A 246 -0.90 23.40 23.13
CA LEU A 246 0.26 22.71 22.57
C LEU A 246 1.36 22.48 23.62
N LYS A 247 1.58 23.43 24.53
CA LYS A 247 2.61 23.34 25.58
C LYS A 247 2.19 22.54 26.81
N SER A 248 0.89 22.35 27.03
CA SER A 248 0.39 21.65 28.22
C SER A 248 0.61 20.14 28.14
N SER A 249 1.18 19.53 29.18
CA SER A 249 1.29 18.07 29.32
C SER A 249 -0.03 17.40 29.74
N LYS A 250 -1.06 18.19 30.08
CA LYS A 250 -2.38 17.70 30.51
C LYS A 250 -3.50 18.30 29.65
N PRO A 251 -4.67 17.64 29.54
CA PRO A 251 -5.83 18.20 28.85
C PRO A 251 -6.24 19.52 29.53
N LEU A 252 -6.26 20.62 28.78
CA LEU A 252 -6.75 21.91 29.27
C LEU A 252 -8.26 22.03 28.99
N PRO A 253 -9.00 22.80 29.81
CA PRO A 253 -10.37 23.17 29.46
C PRO A 253 -10.36 23.95 28.14
N GLY A 254 -11.33 23.67 27.27
CA GLY A 254 -11.35 24.29 25.94
C GLY A 254 -11.83 25.75 25.94
N ALA A 255 -12.55 26.17 26.99
CA ALA A 255 -12.94 27.55 27.23
C ALA A 255 -12.33 28.05 28.53
N LYS A 256 -11.87 29.31 28.53
CA LYS A 256 -11.47 30.02 29.76
C LYS A 256 -12.70 30.66 30.41
N PRO A 257 -12.75 30.75 31.76
CA PRO A 257 -13.80 31.47 32.47
C PRO A 257 -13.83 32.96 32.11
#